data_AF-A0A660T9P5-F1
#
_entry.id   AF-A0A660T9P5-F1
#
_cell.length_a   1.000
_cell.length_b   1.000
_cell.length_c   1.000
_cell.angle_alpha   90.00
_cell.angle_beta   90.00
_cell.angle_gamma   90.00
#
_symmetry.space_group_name_H-M   'P 1'
#
loop_
_entity.id
_entity.type
_entity.pdbx_description
1 polymer ?
#
loop_
_entity_poly.entity_id
_entity_poly.type
_entity_poly.pdbx_seq_one_letter_code
_entity_poly.pdbx_strand_id
1 'polypeptide(L)'
;MKEEYSSQNFIQKFSKVVKRDGRIAEFDASKITNAILKAGRATGEFDREVAEKLTLRVLNLLQTTTKGKYPQVEEIQDTVEEILLTSPYRKTAKAYIIYREQHAKMRQIATRFNANLVENYLSRSDWKVNENSNMDYSLQGLNNYISSEISKSYWLNEIYPKEVRDAHINGDFHIHDLGSLSVYCVGWDLLDLLREGFKGAVGKVESEPAKHLRSALGQIVNFFYTLQGEAAGAQAFSNFDTLLAPFIRFDNLSYRDVKQSLQEFVFNLNVPTRVGFQTPFTNLTLDLTVPSYLASMPVLIGGKPTEYVYGDFQEEMNIFNRAFLQVMSEGDAKGRIFTFPIPTYNISDDFEWDNEIIEILWKVTGK
;
A
#
# COMPACT_ATOMS: atom_id res chain seq x y z
N MET A 1 -60.29 3.89 8.91
CA MET A 1 -60.38 2.51 8.42
C MET A 1 -59.23 2.32 7.44
N LYS A 2 -58.21 1.56 7.85
CA LYS A 2 -57.08 1.16 7.01
C LYS A 2 -57.54 -0.06 6.23
N GLU A 3 -57.60 0.03 4.90
CA GLU A 3 -57.76 -1.15 4.05
C GLU A 3 -56.39 -1.69 3.68
N GLU A 4 -56.18 -2.95 4.08
CA GLU A 4 -54.98 -3.74 3.88
C GLU A 4 -54.78 -4.02 2.39
N TYR A 5 -53.63 -3.58 1.86
CA TYR A 5 -53.11 -4.11 0.60
C TYR A 5 -52.71 -5.57 0.82
N SER A 6 -53.62 -6.46 0.43
CA SER A 6 -53.43 -7.91 0.42
C SER A 6 -52.25 -8.28 -0.47
N SER A 7 -51.23 -8.84 0.18
CA SER A 7 -50.09 -9.53 -0.40
C SER A 7 -50.55 -10.55 -1.44
N GLN A 8 -50.22 -10.31 -2.71
CA GLN A 8 -50.36 -11.34 -3.75
C GLN A 8 -49.55 -12.57 -3.33
N ASN A 9 -50.27 -13.65 -3.01
CA ASN A 9 -49.71 -14.98 -2.80
C ASN A 9 -48.99 -15.43 -4.07
N PHE A 10 -47.67 -15.25 -4.11
CA PHE A 10 -46.82 -16.05 -4.98
C PHE A 10 -47.11 -17.50 -4.66
N ILE A 11 -47.56 -18.30 -5.63
CA ILE A 11 -47.64 -19.75 -5.46
C ILE A 11 -46.18 -20.21 -5.25
N GLN A 12 -45.79 -20.37 -3.98
CA GLN A 12 -44.45 -20.76 -3.57
C GLN A 12 -44.31 -22.26 -3.85
N LYS A 13 -43.98 -22.59 -5.11
CA LYS A 13 -43.92 -23.98 -5.59
C LYS A 13 -42.76 -24.79 -5.00
N PHE A 14 -41.78 -24.15 -4.38
CA PHE A 14 -40.66 -24.78 -3.67
C PHE A 14 -40.65 -24.33 -2.22
N SER A 15 -40.43 -25.26 -1.29
CA SER A 15 -40.31 -24.96 0.15
C SER A 15 -38.86 -24.77 0.60
N LYS A 16 -37.91 -25.42 -0.08
CA LYS A 16 -36.49 -25.40 0.31
C LYS A 16 -35.55 -25.27 -0.89
N VAL A 17 -34.35 -24.74 -0.64
CA VAL A 17 -33.24 -24.56 -1.58
C VAL A 17 -31.97 -25.16 -0.99
N VAL A 18 -31.15 -25.80 -1.82
CA VAL A 18 -29.82 -26.28 -1.41
C VAL A 18 -28.80 -25.15 -1.63
N LYS A 19 -28.25 -24.63 -0.53
CA LYS A 19 -27.16 -23.66 -0.56
C LYS A 19 -25.87 -24.32 -1.07
N ARG A 20 -24.93 -23.49 -1.49
CA ARG A 20 -23.63 -23.90 -2.06
C ARG A 20 -22.78 -24.77 -1.13
N ASP A 21 -22.98 -24.66 0.17
CA ASP A 21 -22.33 -25.46 1.22
C ASP A 21 -23.08 -26.76 1.55
N GLY A 22 -24.09 -27.13 0.74
CA GLY A 22 -24.93 -28.30 0.94
C GLY A 22 -26.04 -28.10 1.99
N ARG A 23 -26.08 -26.97 2.71
CA ARG A 23 -27.14 -26.71 3.70
C ARG A 23 -28.48 -26.46 3.02
N ILE A 24 -29.54 -27.03 3.57
CA ILE A 24 -30.90 -26.81 3.11
C ILE A 24 -31.49 -25.60 3.84
N ALA A 25 -31.99 -24.62 3.09
CA ALA A 25 -32.62 -23.41 3.64
C ALA A 25 -34.00 -23.19 3.04
N GLU A 26 -34.79 -22.29 3.64
CA GLU A 26 -36.10 -21.90 3.09
C GLU A 26 -35.95 -21.21 1.74
N PHE A 27 -36.83 -21.58 0.80
CA PHE A 27 -36.87 -21.00 -0.53
C PHE A 27 -37.62 -19.67 -0.51
N ASP A 28 -36.97 -18.61 -0.99
CA ASP A 28 -37.55 -17.27 -1.07
C ASP A 28 -37.43 -16.73 -2.49
N ALA A 29 -38.57 -16.67 -3.19
CA ALA A 29 -38.64 -16.19 -4.57
C ALA A 29 -38.27 -14.69 -4.68
N SER A 30 -38.48 -13.90 -3.63
CA SER A 30 -38.19 -12.47 -3.64
C SER A 30 -36.69 -12.19 -3.85
N LYS A 31 -35.81 -13.10 -3.44
CA LYS A 31 -34.36 -13.01 -3.69
C LYS A 31 -34.02 -13.08 -5.17
N ILE A 32 -34.74 -13.91 -5.92
CA ILE A 32 -34.57 -14.04 -7.38
C ILE A 32 -35.07 -12.75 -8.04
N THR A 33 -36.27 -12.28 -7.67
CA THR A 33 -36.83 -11.01 -8.17
C THR A 33 -35.89 -9.85 -7.91
N ASN A 34 -35.33 -9.73 -6.71
CA ASN A 34 -34.41 -8.65 -6.35
C ASN A 34 -33.10 -8.72 -7.13
N ALA A 35 -32.58 -9.92 -7.40
CA ALA A 35 -31.37 -10.08 -8.21
C ALA A 35 -31.59 -9.65 -9.66
N ILE A 36 -32.70 -10.07 -10.27
CA ILE A 36 -33.10 -9.67 -11.63
C ILE A 36 -33.36 -8.16 -11.68
N LEU A 37 -34.07 -7.62 -10.69
CA LEU A 37 -34.39 -6.19 -10.61
C LEU A 37 -33.13 -5.32 -10.47
N LYS A 38 -32.13 -5.75 -9.70
CA LYS A 38 -30.84 -5.04 -9.60
C LYS A 38 -30.15 -4.94 -10.96
N ALA A 39 -30.12 -6.04 -11.73
CA ALA A 39 -29.54 -6.04 -13.06
C ALA A 39 -30.36 -5.18 -14.05
N GLY A 40 -31.69 -5.25 -13.99
CA GLY A 40 -32.59 -4.42 -14.81
C GLY A 40 -32.44 -2.92 -14.52
N ARG A 41 -32.34 -2.54 -13.24
CA ARG A 41 -32.08 -1.14 -12.83
C ARG A 41 -30.70 -0.64 -13.25
N ALA A 42 -29.69 -1.48 -13.18
CA ALA A 42 -28.32 -1.11 -13.57
C ALA A 42 -28.20 -0.80 -15.08
N THR A 43 -29.07 -1.40 -15.90
CA THR A 43 -29.07 -1.20 -17.36
C THR A 43 -30.18 -0.27 -17.86
N GLY A 44 -31.19 -0.01 -17.02
CA GLY A 44 -32.36 0.81 -17.35
C GLY A 44 -33.36 0.13 -18.29
N GLU A 45 -33.27 -1.19 -18.49
CA GLU A 45 -34.12 -1.90 -19.47
C GLU A 45 -35.52 -2.23 -18.95
N PHE A 46 -35.71 -2.41 -17.64
CA PHE A 46 -37.02 -2.72 -17.06
C PHE A 46 -37.14 -2.50 -15.55
N ASP A 47 -38.39 -2.42 -15.09
CA ASP A 47 -38.77 -2.21 -13.70
C ASP A 47 -39.27 -3.49 -12.99
N ARG A 48 -39.68 -3.33 -11.73
CA ARG A 48 -40.08 -4.42 -10.83
C ARG A 48 -41.15 -5.35 -11.40
N GLU A 49 -42.15 -4.82 -12.11
CA GLU A 49 -43.20 -5.64 -12.71
C GLU A 49 -42.66 -6.64 -13.74
N VAL A 50 -41.68 -6.21 -14.54
CA VAL A 50 -41.03 -7.09 -15.52
C VAL A 50 -40.12 -8.08 -14.82
N ALA A 51 -39.40 -7.66 -13.78
CA ALA A 51 -38.58 -8.56 -12.96
C ALA A 51 -39.43 -9.69 -12.35
N GLU A 52 -40.61 -9.38 -11.83
CA GLU A 52 -41.55 -10.37 -11.28
C GLU A 52 -42.06 -11.34 -12.35
N LYS A 53 -42.38 -10.85 -13.55
CA LYS A 53 -42.75 -11.71 -14.70
C LYS A 53 -41.62 -12.64 -15.12
N LEU A 54 -40.38 -12.16 -15.14
CA LEU A 54 -39.20 -12.98 -15.44
C LEU A 54 -38.96 -14.01 -14.33
N THR A 55 -39.13 -13.64 -13.06
CA THR A 55 -39.04 -14.59 -11.94
C THR A 55 -40.08 -15.71 -12.05
N LEU A 56 -41.31 -15.42 -12.47
CA LEU A 56 -42.31 -16.48 -12.70
C LEU A 56 -41.89 -17.47 -13.79
N ARG A 57 -41.25 -16.98 -14.86
CA ARG A 57 -40.68 -17.86 -15.90
C ARG A 57 -39.56 -18.74 -15.33
N VAL A 58 -38.70 -18.17 -14.49
CA VAL A 58 -37.61 -18.91 -13.82
C VAL A 58 -38.16 -20.03 -12.95
N LEU A 59 -39.18 -19.74 -12.14
CA LEU A 59 -39.80 -20.74 -11.28
C LEU A 59 -40.46 -21.88 -12.07
N ASN A 60 -41.09 -21.57 -13.21
CA ASN A 60 -41.71 -22.60 -14.05
C ASN A 60 -40.67 -23.48 -14.74
N LEU A 61 -39.57 -22.90 -15.23
CA LEU A 61 -38.48 -23.66 -15.86
C LEU A 61 -37.73 -24.52 -14.85
N LEU A 62 -37.47 -24.00 -13.65
CA LEU A 62 -36.91 -24.80 -12.55
C LEU A 62 -37.81 -25.99 -12.19
N GLN A 63 -39.13 -25.81 -12.19
CA GLN A 63 -40.07 -26.90 -11.90
C GLN A 63 -39.94 -28.06 -12.89
N THR A 64 -39.78 -27.76 -14.18
CA THR A 64 -39.62 -28.79 -15.22
C THR A 64 -38.27 -29.50 -15.14
N THR A 65 -37.21 -28.78 -14.76
CA THR A 65 -35.84 -29.29 -14.77
C THR A 65 -35.51 -30.10 -13.51
N THR A 66 -35.98 -29.66 -12.33
CA THR A 66 -35.55 -30.23 -11.04
C THR A 66 -36.34 -31.50 -10.63
N LYS A 67 -37.38 -31.91 -11.36
CA LYS A 67 -38.14 -33.18 -11.20
C LYS A 67 -38.44 -33.58 -9.73
N GLY A 68 -38.82 -32.62 -8.89
CA GLY A 68 -39.19 -32.86 -7.48
C GLY A 68 -38.02 -32.84 -6.47
N LYS A 69 -36.79 -32.55 -6.88
CA LYS A 69 -35.68 -32.24 -5.96
C LYS A 69 -35.69 -30.75 -5.57
N TYR A 70 -35.01 -30.40 -4.48
CA TYR A 70 -34.79 -29.00 -4.13
C TYR A 70 -33.74 -28.40 -5.07
N PRO A 71 -34.01 -27.24 -5.70
CA PRO A 71 -33.05 -26.63 -6.62
C PRO A 71 -31.80 -26.18 -5.86
N GLN A 72 -30.65 -26.31 -6.50
CA GLN A 72 -29.40 -25.73 -6.01
C GLN A 72 -29.32 -24.25 -6.39
N VAL A 73 -28.57 -23.47 -5.59
CA VAL A 73 -28.35 -22.05 -5.88
C VAL A 73 -27.76 -21.82 -7.28
N GLU A 74 -26.86 -22.68 -7.76
CA GLU A 74 -26.29 -22.56 -9.11
C GLU A 74 -27.33 -22.81 -10.19
N GLU A 75 -28.14 -23.87 -10.05
CA GLU A 75 -29.22 -24.19 -11.00
C GLU A 75 -30.23 -23.03 -11.13
N ILE A 76 -30.54 -22.35 -10.01
CA ILE A 76 -31.39 -21.15 -10.01
C ILE A 76 -30.72 -20.03 -10.82
N GLN A 77 -29.42 -19.80 -10.62
CA GLN A 77 -28.70 -18.74 -11.34
C GLN A 77 -28.57 -19.04 -12.84
N ASP A 78 -28.30 -20.30 -13.21
CA ASP A 78 -28.24 -20.75 -14.61
C ASP A 78 -29.60 -20.54 -15.30
N THR A 79 -30.69 -20.86 -14.60
CA THR A 79 -32.04 -20.69 -15.15
C THR A 79 -32.40 -19.20 -15.31
N VAL A 80 -31.96 -18.34 -14.39
CA VAL A 80 -32.12 -16.88 -14.53
C VAL A 80 -31.36 -16.35 -15.74
N GLU A 81 -30.13 -16.82 -15.94
CA GLU A 81 -29.29 -16.45 -17.07
C GLU A 81 -29.92 -16.87 -18.41
N GLU A 82 -30.38 -18.11 -18.53
CA GLU A 82 -31.07 -18.63 -19.72
C GLU A 82 -32.30 -17.79 -20.07
N ILE A 83 -33.11 -17.44 -19.06
CA ILE A 83 -34.32 -16.64 -19.27
C ILE A 83 -33.99 -15.20 -19.65
N LEU A 84 -32.94 -14.60 -19.09
CA LEU A 84 -32.51 -13.27 -19.49
C LEU A 84 -31.94 -13.27 -20.92
N LEU A 85 -31.19 -14.30 -21.31
CA LEU A 85 -30.63 -14.45 -22.67
C LEU A 85 -31.71 -14.67 -23.74
N THR A 86 -32.78 -15.40 -23.40
CA THR A 86 -33.94 -15.64 -24.30
C THR A 86 -34.94 -14.49 -24.29
N SER A 87 -34.79 -13.51 -23.40
CA SER A 87 -35.61 -12.31 -23.33
C SER A 87 -35.12 -11.20 -24.28
N PRO A 88 -35.92 -10.16 -24.56
CA PRO A 88 -35.46 -8.99 -25.31
C PRO A 88 -34.40 -8.15 -24.57
N TYR A 89 -34.19 -8.38 -23.26
CA TYR A 89 -33.34 -7.57 -22.38
C TYR A 89 -31.87 -8.01 -22.40
N ARG A 90 -31.23 -7.87 -23.56
CA ARG A 90 -29.86 -8.37 -23.80
C ARG A 90 -28.80 -7.65 -22.98
N LYS A 91 -28.97 -6.35 -22.69
CA LYS A 91 -27.99 -5.61 -21.86
C LYS A 91 -28.05 -6.11 -20.42
N THR A 92 -29.24 -6.37 -19.91
CA THR A 92 -29.47 -6.93 -18.57
C THR A 92 -28.89 -8.32 -18.45
N ALA A 93 -29.08 -9.18 -19.46
CA ALA A 93 -28.47 -10.50 -19.50
C ALA A 93 -26.94 -10.42 -19.36
N LYS A 94 -26.29 -9.58 -20.19
CA LYS A 94 -24.83 -9.38 -20.12
C LYS A 94 -24.39 -8.84 -18.77
N ALA A 95 -25.08 -7.85 -18.21
CA ALA A 95 -24.76 -7.28 -16.90
C ALA A 95 -24.90 -8.31 -15.76
N TYR A 96 -25.96 -9.13 -15.79
CA TYR A 96 -26.19 -10.19 -14.80
C TYR A 96 -25.09 -11.26 -14.86
N ILE A 97 -24.70 -11.69 -16.05
CA ILE A 97 -23.63 -12.70 -16.27
C ILE A 97 -22.29 -12.18 -15.72
N ILE A 98 -21.91 -10.95 -16.09
CA ILE A 98 -20.66 -10.33 -15.63
C ILE A 98 -20.65 -10.22 -14.09
N TYR A 99 -21.75 -9.76 -13.50
CA TYR A 99 -21.89 -9.63 -12.05
C TYR A 99 -21.78 -10.99 -11.34
N ARG A 100 -22.39 -12.05 -11.89
CA ARG A 100 -22.31 -13.40 -11.34
C ARG A 100 -20.87 -13.93 -11.40
N GLU A 101 -20.18 -13.75 -12.53
CA GLU A 101 -18.80 -14.19 -12.73
C GLU A 101 -17.84 -13.49 -11.76
N GLN A 102 -17.95 -12.17 -11.61
CA GLN A 102 -17.17 -11.39 -10.64
C GLN A 102 -17.37 -11.92 -9.21
N HIS A 103 -18.62 -12.07 -8.78
CA HIS A 103 -18.92 -12.59 -7.46
C HIS A 103 -18.51 -14.06 -7.26
N ALA A 104 -18.50 -14.89 -8.31
CA ALA A 104 -17.98 -16.25 -8.25
C ALA A 104 -16.46 -16.25 -8.05
N LYS A 105 -15.72 -15.39 -8.76
CA LYS A 105 -14.28 -15.17 -8.56
C LYS A 105 -13.98 -14.67 -7.14
N MET A 106 -14.71 -13.68 -6.64
CA MET A 106 -14.57 -13.20 -5.25
C MET A 106 -14.75 -14.32 -4.21
N ARG A 107 -15.71 -15.24 -4.44
CA ARG A 107 -15.94 -16.38 -3.54
C ARG A 107 -14.83 -17.44 -3.65
N GLN A 108 -14.33 -17.68 -4.86
CA GLN A 108 -13.21 -18.59 -5.09
C GLN A 108 -11.93 -18.07 -4.42
N ILE A 109 -11.71 -16.74 -4.47
CA ILE A 109 -10.71 -16.02 -3.69
C ILE A 109 -11.00 -16.26 -2.19
N ALA A 110 -12.17 -15.89 -1.66
CA ALA A 110 -12.48 -16.09 -0.23
C ALA A 110 -12.32 -17.55 0.28
N THR A 111 -12.53 -18.55 -0.58
CA THR A 111 -12.43 -19.98 -0.23
C THR A 111 -11.01 -20.54 -0.37
N ARG A 112 -10.21 -20.09 -1.35
CA ARG A 112 -8.77 -20.44 -1.45
C ARG A 112 -7.92 -19.83 -0.32
N PHE A 113 -8.39 -18.74 0.27
CA PHE A 113 -7.57 -17.91 1.15
C PHE A 113 -7.53 -18.34 2.63
N ASN A 114 -8.34 -19.31 3.07
CA ASN A 114 -8.58 -19.54 4.51
C ASN A 114 -7.76 -20.66 5.22
N ALA A 115 -6.78 -21.29 4.55
CA ALA A 115 -5.79 -22.16 5.22
C ALA A 115 -4.53 -22.36 4.38
N ASN A 116 -4.71 -22.54 3.06
CA ASN A 116 -3.62 -22.87 2.15
C ASN A 116 -2.55 -21.78 2.06
N LEU A 117 -2.88 -20.48 2.21
CA LEU A 117 -1.87 -19.42 2.20
C LEU A 117 -0.92 -19.52 3.40
N VAL A 118 -1.47 -19.80 4.58
CA VAL A 118 -0.69 -20.01 5.79
C VAL A 118 0.18 -21.26 5.62
N GLU A 119 -0.40 -22.37 5.16
CA GLU A 119 0.32 -23.61 4.94
C GLU A 119 1.42 -23.48 3.87
N ASN A 120 1.17 -22.76 2.77
CA ASN A 120 2.15 -22.48 1.73
C ASN A 120 3.34 -21.67 2.26
N TYR A 121 3.08 -20.67 3.10
CA TYR A 121 4.14 -19.91 3.75
C TYR A 121 4.92 -20.78 4.74
N LEU A 122 4.22 -21.50 5.63
CA LEU A 122 4.83 -22.37 6.64
C LEU A 122 5.71 -23.48 6.02
N SER A 123 5.28 -24.04 4.90
CA SER A 123 6.00 -25.08 4.16
C SER A 123 7.11 -24.52 3.26
N ARG A 124 7.21 -23.19 3.11
CA ARG A 124 8.10 -22.50 2.15
C ARG A 124 7.96 -23.02 0.71
N SER A 125 6.77 -23.52 0.37
CA SER A 125 6.51 -24.17 -0.92
C SER A 125 6.33 -23.16 -2.06
N ASP A 126 6.03 -21.91 -1.73
CA ASP A 126 5.89 -20.82 -2.70
C ASP A 126 7.21 -20.04 -2.81
N TRP A 127 7.75 -19.91 -4.03
CA TRP A 127 8.95 -19.12 -4.27
C TRP A 127 8.77 -17.65 -3.87
N LYS A 128 7.53 -17.16 -3.85
CA LYS A 128 7.18 -15.80 -3.41
C LYS A 128 7.56 -15.50 -1.96
N VAL A 129 7.72 -16.54 -1.13
CA VAL A 129 8.28 -16.38 0.23
C VAL A 129 9.69 -15.78 0.18
N ASN A 130 10.42 -16.00 -0.92
CA ASN A 130 11.77 -15.47 -1.16
C ASN A 130 11.80 -14.33 -2.20
N GLU A 131 10.66 -13.79 -2.64
CA GLU A 131 10.62 -12.70 -3.63
C GLU A 131 11.25 -11.41 -3.09
N ASN A 132 11.08 -11.16 -1.78
CA ASN A 132 11.69 -10.02 -1.11
C ASN A 132 12.95 -10.46 -0.34
N SER A 133 14.12 -10.14 -0.89
CA SER A 133 15.42 -10.48 -0.28
C SER A 133 15.68 -9.84 1.08
N ASN A 134 14.93 -8.79 1.43
CA ASN A 134 15.06 -8.10 2.71
C ASN A 134 14.17 -8.73 3.80
N MET A 135 13.28 -9.68 3.45
CA MET A 135 12.30 -10.26 4.36
C MET A 135 12.69 -11.67 4.80
N ASP A 136 12.75 -11.89 6.11
CA ASP A 136 12.98 -13.22 6.69
C ASP A 136 11.69 -13.92 7.10
N TYR A 137 11.77 -15.25 7.15
CA TYR A 137 10.68 -16.10 7.65
C TYR A 137 10.35 -15.76 9.11
N SER A 138 9.24 -15.06 9.30
CA SER A 138 8.79 -14.57 10.60
C SER A 138 7.27 -14.47 10.65
N LEU A 139 6.70 -14.24 11.83
CA LEU A 139 5.27 -13.95 11.99
C LEU A 139 4.87 -12.68 11.24
N GLN A 140 5.72 -11.65 11.25
CA GLN A 140 5.45 -10.42 10.50
C GLN A 140 5.56 -10.64 8.99
N GLY A 141 6.49 -11.50 8.55
CA GLY A 141 6.58 -11.92 7.15
C GLY A 141 5.34 -12.68 6.69
N LEU A 142 4.76 -13.53 7.55
CA LEU A 142 3.50 -14.23 7.28
C LEU A 142 2.34 -13.23 7.13
N ASN A 143 2.21 -12.29 8.06
CA ASN A 143 1.17 -11.25 7.98
C ASN A 143 1.29 -10.44 6.69
N ASN A 144 2.53 -10.06 6.32
CA ASN A 144 2.80 -9.35 5.08
C ASN A 144 2.39 -10.17 3.85
N TYR A 145 2.80 -11.44 3.81
CA TYR A 145 2.51 -12.35 2.70
C TYR A 145 1.00 -12.53 2.48
N ILE A 146 0.25 -12.77 3.57
CA ILE A 146 -1.22 -12.91 3.50
C ILE A 146 -1.86 -11.61 3.00
N SER A 147 -1.48 -10.47 3.59
CA SER A 147 -2.01 -9.16 3.21
C SER A 147 -1.71 -8.81 1.75
N SER A 148 -0.50 -9.13 1.29
CA SER A 148 -0.03 -8.91 -0.08
C SER A 148 -0.83 -9.71 -1.10
N GLU A 149 -1.03 -11.01 -0.88
CA GLU A 149 -1.80 -11.85 -1.81
C GLU A 149 -3.28 -11.45 -1.88
N ILE A 150 -3.86 -10.98 -0.76
CA ILE A 150 -5.23 -10.45 -0.72
C ILE A 150 -5.30 -9.15 -1.54
N SER A 151 -4.39 -8.22 -1.29
CA SER A 151 -4.34 -6.92 -1.99
C SER A 151 -4.13 -7.11 -3.49
N LYS A 152 -3.22 -8.00 -3.90
CA LYS A 152 -2.98 -8.36 -5.30
C LYS A 152 -4.23 -8.88 -5.98
N SER A 153 -4.95 -9.77 -5.30
CA SER A 153 -6.20 -10.33 -5.83
C SER A 153 -7.29 -9.28 -5.96
N TYR A 154 -7.37 -8.34 -5.03
CA TYR A 154 -8.30 -7.22 -5.10
C TYR A 154 -7.99 -6.30 -6.30
N TRP A 155 -6.73 -5.88 -6.46
CA TRP A 155 -6.31 -5.08 -7.61
C TRP A 155 -6.69 -5.71 -8.95
N LEU A 156 -6.32 -6.98 -9.13
CA LEU A 156 -6.47 -7.67 -10.41
C LEU A 156 -7.92 -8.03 -10.75
N ASN A 157 -8.81 -8.17 -9.77
CA ASN A 157 -10.18 -8.63 -10.02
C ASN A 157 -11.24 -7.55 -9.84
N GLU A 158 -11.01 -6.56 -8.98
CA GLU A 158 -11.99 -5.51 -8.68
C GLU A 158 -11.63 -4.16 -9.33
N ILE A 159 -10.34 -3.82 -9.44
CA ILE A 159 -9.91 -2.50 -9.92
C ILE A 159 -9.48 -2.54 -11.38
N TYR A 160 -8.57 -3.44 -11.75
CA TYR A 160 -8.04 -3.49 -13.10
C TYR A 160 -9.01 -4.17 -14.08
N PRO A 161 -9.09 -3.69 -15.33
CA PRO A 161 -9.79 -4.39 -16.40
C PRO A 161 -9.23 -5.80 -16.63
N LYS A 162 -10.08 -6.67 -17.19
CA LYS A 162 -9.73 -8.07 -17.49
C LYS A 162 -8.48 -8.16 -18.37
N GLU A 163 -8.36 -7.29 -19.36
CA GLU A 163 -7.27 -7.27 -20.32
C GLU A 163 -5.93 -6.97 -19.63
N VAL A 164 -5.92 -6.03 -18.68
CA VAL A 164 -4.73 -5.67 -17.88
C VAL A 164 -4.33 -6.82 -16.96
N ARG A 165 -5.30 -7.43 -16.27
CA ARG A 165 -5.04 -8.61 -15.44
C ARG A 165 -4.44 -9.75 -16.26
N ASP A 166 -5.09 -10.09 -17.36
CA ASP A 166 -4.73 -11.25 -18.16
C ASP A 166 -3.32 -11.04 -18.75
N ALA A 167 -2.98 -9.84 -19.19
CA ALA A 167 -1.63 -9.49 -19.66
C ALA A 167 -0.57 -9.59 -18.53
N HIS A 168 -0.89 -9.14 -17.30
CA HIS A 168 0.01 -9.34 -16.15
C HIS A 168 0.22 -10.82 -15.81
N ILE A 169 -0.85 -11.62 -15.83
CA ILE A 169 -0.80 -13.05 -15.51
C ILE A 169 -0.03 -13.84 -16.57
N ASN A 170 -0.19 -13.49 -17.84
CA ASN A 170 0.50 -14.13 -18.96
C ASN A 170 1.96 -13.70 -19.10
N GLY A 171 2.37 -12.66 -18.35
CA GLY A 171 3.75 -12.14 -18.38
C GLY A 171 4.04 -11.20 -19.54
N ASP A 172 3.01 -10.64 -20.19
CA ASP A 172 3.18 -9.64 -21.25
C ASP A 172 3.76 -8.32 -20.70
N PHE A 173 3.43 -8.00 -19.44
CA PHE A 173 4.11 -6.99 -18.62
C PHE A 173 3.97 -7.31 -17.13
N HIS A 174 4.76 -6.64 -16.29
CA HIS A 174 4.70 -6.81 -14.83
C HIS A 174 4.16 -5.53 -14.17
N ILE A 175 3.14 -5.67 -13.32
CA ILE A 175 2.67 -4.60 -12.45
C ILE A 175 3.37 -4.78 -11.12
N HIS A 176 4.25 -3.84 -10.79
CA HIS A 176 4.99 -3.84 -9.54
C HIS A 176 4.07 -3.55 -8.33
N ASP A 177 4.45 -4.09 -7.18
CA ASP A 177 3.88 -3.75 -5.86
C ASP A 177 2.36 -3.93 -5.71
N LEU A 178 1.76 -4.86 -6.47
CA LEU A 178 0.35 -5.26 -6.31
C LEU A 178 0.01 -5.75 -4.88
N GLY A 179 1.02 -6.08 -4.08
CA GLY A 179 0.86 -6.43 -2.67
C GLY A 179 0.46 -5.27 -1.77
N SER A 180 0.60 -4.03 -2.22
CA SER A 180 0.25 -2.84 -1.47
C SER A 180 -0.97 -2.16 -2.05
N LEU A 181 -1.90 -1.73 -1.19
CA LEU A 181 -3.01 -0.85 -1.56
C LEU A 181 -2.64 0.60 -1.22
N SER A 182 -1.50 1.07 -1.74
CA SER A 182 -0.97 2.38 -1.42
C SER A 182 -0.13 2.94 -2.56
N VAL A 183 0.48 4.11 -2.34
CA VAL A 183 1.44 4.71 -3.29
C VAL A 183 2.76 3.94 -3.30
N TYR A 184 3.53 4.09 -4.38
CA TYR A 184 4.82 3.42 -4.52
C TYR A 184 5.89 4.05 -3.61
N CYS A 185 6.56 5.11 -4.07
CA CYS A 185 7.62 5.81 -3.33
C CYS A 185 7.22 7.26 -3.08
N VAL A 186 7.84 7.89 -2.07
CA VAL A 186 7.63 9.32 -1.79
C VAL A 186 8.95 10.02 -1.47
N GLY A 187 9.19 11.13 -2.15
CA GLY A 187 10.20 12.12 -1.76
C GLY A 187 9.54 13.21 -0.94
N TRP A 188 10.02 13.43 0.28
CA TRP A 188 9.45 14.36 1.22
C TRP A 188 10.25 15.66 1.27
N ASP A 189 9.55 16.76 1.57
CA ASP A 189 10.19 18.03 1.87
C ASP A 189 10.61 18.06 3.34
N LEU A 190 11.93 17.96 3.58
CA LEU A 190 12.47 18.04 4.93
C LEU A 190 12.26 19.44 5.55
N LEU A 191 12.24 20.48 4.73
CA LEU A 191 12.02 21.84 5.22
C LEU A 191 10.62 22.00 5.81
N ASP A 192 9.62 21.33 5.25
CA ASP A 192 8.26 21.31 5.77
C ASP A 192 8.21 20.65 7.16
N LEU A 193 8.88 19.50 7.32
CA LEU A 193 9.02 18.84 8.62
C LEU A 193 9.75 19.73 9.65
N LEU A 194 10.80 20.44 9.25
CA LEU A 194 11.53 21.38 10.12
C LEU A 194 10.74 22.65 10.44
N ARG A 195 9.79 23.04 9.58
CA ARG A 195 8.93 24.21 9.77
C ARG A 195 7.75 23.89 10.67
N GLU A 196 7.06 22.81 10.38
CA GLU A 196 5.82 22.46 11.04
C GLU A 196 6.07 21.56 12.25
N GLY A 197 6.99 20.61 12.16
CA GLY A 197 7.12 19.50 13.10
C GLY A 197 6.27 18.30 12.65
N PHE A 198 6.31 17.20 13.41
CA PHE A 198 5.64 15.96 13.01
C PHE A 198 4.17 15.94 13.47
N LYS A 199 3.23 16.21 12.56
CA LYS A 199 1.78 16.37 12.84
C LYS A 199 0.90 15.76 11.76
N GLY A 200 -0.42 15.86 11.92
CA GLY A 200 -1.41 15.64 10.85
C GLY A 200 -2.16 14.32 10.94
N ALA A 201 -1.75 13.42 11.83
CA ALA A 201 -2.44 12.16 12.07
C ALA A 201 -3.52 12.33 13.17
N VAL A 202 -4.78 12.41 12.77
CA VAL A 202 -5.93 12.63 13.67
C VAL A 202 -5.94 11.61 14.81
N GLY A 203 -5.99 12.11 16.05
CA GLY A 203 -6.04 11.28 17.26
C GLY A 203 -4.70 10.61 17.63
N LYS A 204 -3.59 11.01 17.01
CA LYS A 204 -2.22 10.59 17.37
C LYS A 204 -1.46 11.75 18.02
N VAL A 205 -0.36 11.40 18.69
CA VAL A 205 0.55 12.37 19.30
C VAL A 205 1.29 13.13 18.20
N GLU A 206 1.45 14.44 18.38
CA GLU A 206 2.15 15.33 17.46
C GLU A 206 3.38 15.94 18.15
N SER A 207 4.37 16.36 17.36
CA SER A 207 5.58 17.02 17.82
C SER A 207 5.71 18.42 17.23
N GLU A 208 6.11 19.39 18.05
CA GLU A 208 6.53 20.71 17.58
C GLU A 208 7.86 20.61 16.79
N PRO A 209 8.18 21.63 15.96
CA PRO A 209 9.44 21.69 15.24
C PRO A 209 10.67 21.50 16.14
N ALA A 210 11.65 20.73 15.64
CA ALA A 210 12.88 20.48 16.37
C ALA A 210 13.72 21.76 16.55
N LYS A 211 14.27 21.94 17.76
CA LYS A 211 15.18 23.06 18.12
C LYS A 211 16.65 22.67 18.16
N HIS A 212 16.95 21.38 18.23
CA HIS A 212 18.29 20.83 18.38
C HIS A 212 18.53 19.71 17.35
N LEU A 213 19.78 19.53 16.91
CA LEU A 213 20.15 18.55 15.87
C LEU A 213 19.65 17.15 16.20
N ARG A 214 19.90 16.70 17.44
CA ARG A 214 19.49 15.36 17.90
C ARG A 214 17.98 15.16 17.87
N SER A 215 17.21 16.20 18.23
CA SER A 215 15.74 16.16 18.15
C SER A 215 15.25 16.12 16.71
N ALA A 216 15.91 16.84 15.79
CA ALA A 216 15.57 16.82 14.37
C ALA A 216 15.80 15.43 13.77
N LEU A 217 16.96 14.84 14.00
CA LEU A 217 17.28 13.47 13.57
C LEU A 217 16.30 12.43 14.16
N GLY A 218 15.94 12.56 15.44
CA GLY A 218 14.95 11.69 16.06
C GLY A 218 13.54 11.82 15.46
N GLN A 219 13.11 13.04 15.13
CA GLN A 219 11.83 13.26 14.44
C GLN A 219 11.86 12.67 13.01
N ILE A 220 12.97 12.81 12.29
CA ILE A 220 13.17 12.22 10.95
C ILE A 220 13.07 10.69 11.00
N VAL A 221 13.68 10.05 12.00
CA VAL A 221 13.58 8.60 12.23
C VAL A 221 12.11 8.20 12.45
N ASN A 222 11.40 8.89 13.36
CA ASN A 222 9.99 8.60 13.63
C ASN A 222 9.10 8.84 12.41
N PHE A 223 9.41 9.86 11.61
CA PHE A 223 8.73 10.20 10.38
C PHE A 223 8.85 9.06 9.36
N PHE A 224 10.07 8.62 9.06
CA PHE A 224 10.30 7.49 8.16
C PHE A 224 9.65 6.20 8.69
N TYR A 225 9.73 5.95 10.00
CA TYR A 225 9.10 4.77 10.61
C TYR A 225 7.59 4.74 10.54
N THR A 226 6.96 5.91 10.60
CA THR A 226 5.51 6.00 10.49
C THR A 226 5.08 5.84 9.03
N LEU A 227 5.72 6.57 8.11
CA LEU A 227 5.28 6.63 6.72
C LEU A 227 5.72 5.45 5.86
N GLN A 228 6.71 4.66 6.28
CA GLN A 228 7.02 3.39 5.59
C GLN A 228 5.86 2.37 5.62
N GLY A 229 4.88 2.56 6.52
CA GLY A 229 3.66 1.76 6.57
C GLY A 229 2.61 2.19 5.55
N GLU A 230 2.74 3.40 4.99
CA GLU A 230 1.77 4.02 4.09
C GLU A 230 2.22 4.02 2.62
N ALA A 231 3.45 3.59 2.33
CA ALA A 231 4.00 3.47 0.98
C ALA A 231 4.70 2.11 0.77
N ALA A 232 4.67 1.61 -0.47
CA ALA A 232 5.25 0.31 -0.79
C ALA A 232 6.79 0.35 -0.89
N GLY A 233 7.34 1.44 -1.41
CA GLY A 233 8.73 1.60 -1.77
C GLY A 233 9.51 2.57 -0.88
N ALA A 234 10.50 3.23 -1.50
CA ALA A 234 11.46 4.09 -0.84
C ALA A 234 10.85 5.41 -0.34
N GLN A 235 11.34 5.85 0.81
CA GLN A 235 11.08 7.16 1.40
C GLN A 235 12.36 7.98 1.35
N ALA A 236 12.30 9.20 0.80
CA ALA A 236 13.50 9.99 0.58
C ALA A 236 13.39 11.41 1.16
N PHE A 237 14.53 11.93 1.63
CA PHE A 237 14.71 13.37 1.86
C PHE A 237 15.82 13.89 0.94
N SER A 238 15.61 15.10 0.42
CA SER A 238 16.61 15.87 -0.31
C SER A 238 17.21 16.98 0.54
N ASN A 239 18.37 17.48 0.14
CA ASN A 239 19.09 18.57 0.82
C ASN A 239 19.37 18.29 2.31
N PHE A 240 19.67 17.05 2.65
CA PHE A 240 19.67 16.59 4.03
C PHE A 240 20.77 17.23 4.88
N ASP A 241 21.99 17.32 4.33
CA ASP A 241 23.12 18.00 4.96
C ASP A 241 22.91 19.52 5.02
N THR A 242 22.49 20.14 3.92
CA THR A 242 22.22 21.58 3.86
C THR A 242 21.19 22.02 4.91
N LEU A 243 20.07 21.30 5.03
CA LEU A 243 18.98 21.68 5.91
C LEU A 243 19.28 21.43 7.39
N LEU A 244 20.17 20.48 7.71
CA LEU A 244 20.51 20.11 9.09
C LEU A 244 21.81 20.73 9.60
N ALA A 245 22.72 21.14 8.73
CA ALA A 245 23.99 21.77 9.10
C ALA A 245 23.84 22.96 10.05
N PRO A 246 22.84 23.85 9.92
CA PRO A 246 22.73 24.99 10.82
C PRO A 246 22.57 24.62 12.29
N PHE A 247 21.91 23.49 12.60
CA PHE A 247 21.78 23.04 13.98
C PHE A 247 23.14 22.81 14.66
N ILE A 248 24.19 22.46 13.90
CA ILE A 248 25.55 22.27 14.43
C ILE A 248 26.08 23.56 15.06
N ARG A 249 25.90 24.71 14.37
CA ARG A 249 26.33 26.02 14.87
C ARG A 249 25.45 26.49 16.02
N PHE A 250 24.13 26.40 15.88
CA PHE A 250 23.18 26.86 16.90
C PHE A 250 23.27 26.09 18.22
N ASP A 251 23.58 24.79 18.15
CA ASP A 251 23.80 23.95 19.33
C ASP A 251 25.27 23.99 19.83
N ASN A 252 26.16 24.71 19.13
CA ASN A 252 27.60 24.79 19.40
C ASN A 252 28.26 23.40 19.54
N LEU A 253 27.99 22.51 18.57
CA LEU A 253 28.40 21.11 18.62
C LEU A 253 29.84 20.91 18.15
N SER A 254 30.59 20.08 18.88
CA SER A 254 31.89 19.61 18.39
C SER A 254 31.72 18.52 17.33
N TYR A 255 32.77 18.24 16.56
CA TYR A 255 32.81 17.11 15.63
C TYR A 255 32.39 15.78 16.29
N ARG A 256 32.80 15.56 17.55
CA ARG A 256 32.45 14.35 18.31
C ARG A 256 30.95 14.27 18.57
N ASP A 257 30.31 15.38 18.89
CA ASP A 257 28.87 15.43 19.18
C ASP A 257 28.04 15.22 17.91
N VAL A 258 28.47 15.81 16.79
CA VAL A 258 27.86 15.61 15.47
C VAL A 258 27.98 14.14 15.05
N LYS A 259 29.17 13.56 15.13
CA LYS A 259 29.40 12.15 14.81
C LYS A 259 28.55 11.23 15.69
N GLN A 260 28.45 11.50 16.99
CA GLN A 260 27.62 10.70 17.89
C GLN A 260 26.12 10.77 17.53
N SER A 261 25.64 11.96 17.18
CA SER A 261 24.24 12.18 16.78
C SER A 261 23.91 11.46 15.47
N LEU A 262 24.82 11.51 14.50
CA LEU A 262 24.67 10.81 13.22
C LEU A 262 24.81 9.29 13.37
N GLN A 263 25.68 8.81 14.25
CA GLN A 263 25.76 7.39 14.60
C GLN A 263 24.43 6.90 15.18
N GLU A 264 23.88 7.62 16.15
CA GLU A 264 22.57 7.31 16.73
C GLU A 264 21.49 7.27 15.65
N PHE A 265 21.47 8.25 14.75
CA PHE A 265 20.54 8.31 13.63
C PHE A 265 20.65 7.10 12.69
N VAL A 266 21.85 6.81 12.18
CA VAL A 266 22.08 5.68 11.26
C VAL A 266 21.72 4.35 11.93
N PHE A 267 22.10 4.16 13.19
CA PHE A 267 21.79 2.92 13.91
C PHE A 267 20.30 2.76 14.10
N ASN A 268 19.61 3.84 14.48
CA ASN A 268 18.16 3.82 14.62
C ASN A 268 17.46 3.58 13.29
N LEU A 269 17.95 4.06 12.14
CA LEU A 269 17.35 3.76 10.83
C LEU A 269 17.53 2.29 10.39
N ASN A 270 18.58 1.62 10.86
CA ASN A 270 18.85 0.23 10.50
C ASN A 270 18.21 -0.79 11.47
N VAL A 271 17.30 -0.36 12.35
CA VAL A 271 16.51 -1.30 13.16
C VAL A 271 15.36 -1.86 12.32
N PRO A 272 15.23 -3.20 12.17
CA PRO A 272 14.21 -3.81 11.31
C PRO A 272 12.84 -3.81 11.97
N THR A 273 12.14 -2.67 11.93
CA THR A 273 10.81 -2.50 12.54
C THR A 273 9.65 -2.52 11.54
N ARG A 274 9.93 -2.51 10.23
CA ARG A 274 8.90 -2.58 9.18
C ARG A 274 8.18 -3.93 9.23
N VAL A 275 6.95 -3.98 8.74
CA VAL A 275 6.22 -5.23 8.49
C VAL A 275 7.10 -6.17 7.66
N GLY A 276 7.27 -7.41 8.14
CA GLY A 276 8.23 -8.37 7.59
C GLY A 276 9.65 -8.33 8.20
N PHE A 277 9.88 -7.58 9.29
CA PHE A 277 11.22 -7.39 9.87
C PHE A 277 12.22 -6.79 8.88
N GLN A 278 11.76 -5.84 8.08
CA GLN A 278 12.60 -5.09 7.15
C GLN A 278 13.05 -3.77 7.79
N THR A 279 14.22 -3.30 7.39
CA THR A 279 14.61 -1.92 7.62
C THR A 279 13.84 -0.99 6.67
N PRO A 280 13.50 0.24 7.11
CA PRO A 280 12.90 1.23 6.23
C PRO A 280 13.79 1.50 5.01
N PHE A 281 13.20 1.39 3.82
CA PHE A 281 13.92 1.73 2.59
C PHE A 281 14.02 3.26 2.52
N THR A 282 15.18 3.79 2.90
CA THR A 282 15.41 5.24 3.02
C THR A 282 16.54 5.70 2.10
N ASN A 283 16.35 6.86 1.48
CA ASN A 283 17.36 7.52 0.65
C ASN A 283 17.58 8.95 1.16
N LEU A 284 18.84 9.36 1.27
CA LEU A 284 19.20 10.73 1.64
C LEU A 284 20.06 11.33 0.53
N THR A 285 19.61 12.45 -0.02
CA THR A 285 20.42 13.24 -0.93
C THR A 285 21.23 14.27 -0.14
N LEU A 286 22.53 14.27 -0.37
CA LEU A 286 23.54 15.12 0.28
C LEU A 286 24.18 16.00 -0.79
N ASP A 287 24.21 17.30 -0.54
CA ASP A 287 24.59 18.31 -1.53
C ASP A 287 26.10 18.57 -1.57
N LEU A 288 26.83 18.32 -0.47
CA LEU A 288 28.24 18.68 -0.23
C LEU A 288 28.54 20.18 -0.20
N THR A 289 27.93 20.93 -1.11
CA THR A 289 28.02 22.39 -1.20
C THR A 289 26.63 22.99 -1.09
N VAL A 290 26.51 24.15 -0.44
CA VAL A 290 25.20 24.80 -0.28
C VAL A 290 24.63 25.10 -1.68
N PRO A 291 23.46 24.54 -2.06
CA PRO A 291 22.89 24.80 -3.37
C PRO A 291 22.51 26.27 -3.52
N SER A 292 22.75 26.84 -4.71
CA SER A 292 22.48 28.26 -5.00
C SER A 292 21.03 28.68 -4.75
N TYR A 293 20.08 27.77 -4.94
CA TYR A 293 18.65 28.01 -4.70
C TYR A 293 18.26 28.02 -3.21
N LEU A 294 19.08 27.46 -2.32
CA LEU A 294 18.91 27.53 -0.86
C LEU A 294 19.79 28.60 -0.22
N ALA A 295 20.88 28.99 -0.87
CA ALA A 295 21.92 29.85 -0.29
C ALA A 295 21.39 31.15 0.34
N SER A 296 20.40 31.80 -0.29
CA SER A 296 19.80 33.05 0.23
C SER A 296 18.57 32.83 1.12
N MET A 297 18.15 31.59 1.34
CA MET A 297 16.96 31.28 2.13
C MET A 297 17.30 31.37 3.63
N PRO A 298 16.43 31.98 4.47
CA PRO A 298 16.67 32.04 5.90
C PRO A 298 16.65 30.64 6.52
N VAL A 299 17.59 30.40 7.41
CA VAL A 299 17.68 29.15 8.17
C VAL A 299 16.48 29.02 9.11
N LEU A 300 15.91 27.82 9.20
CA LEU A 300 14.86 27.49 10.16
C LEU A 300 15.42 26.75 11.38
N ILE A 301 15.16 27.26 12.58
CA ILE A 301 15.41 26.57 13.86
C ILE A 301 14.14 26.62 14.70
N GLY A 302 13.66 25.48 15.19
CA GLY A 302 12.40 25.43 15.96
C GLY A 302 11.20 25.95 15.18
N GLY A 303 11.19 25.76 13.86
CA GLY A 303 10.13 26.22 12.95
C GLY A 303 10.12 27.72 12.67
N LYS A 304 11.15 28.45 13.10
CA LYS A 304 11.24 29.91 12.94
C LYS A 304 12.45 30.30 12.09
N PRO A 305 12.30 31.28 11.18
CA PRO A 305 13.43 31.83 10.44
C PRO A 305 14.36 32.59 11.39
N THR A 306 15.66 32.50 11.11
CA THR A 306 16.73 33.23 11.79
C THR A 306 17.29 34.35 10.90
N GLU A 307 18.19 35.17 11.43
CA GLU A 307 18.90 36.20 10.65
C GLU A 307 19.93 35.64 9.66
N TYR A 308 20.33 34.38 9.81
CA TYR A 308 21.32 33.72 8.95
C TYR A 308 20.65 33.03 7.75
N VAL A 309 21.41 32.87 6.67
CA VAL A 309 20.97 32.15 5.47
C VAL A 309 21.77 30.86 5.30
N TYR A 310 21.24 29.87 4.57
CA TYR A 310 21.92 28.58 4.42
C TYR A 310 23.33 28.70 3.79
N GLY A 311 23.56 29.72 2.96
CA GLY A 311 24.88 30.02 2.39
C GLY A 311 25.98 30.26 3.43
N ASP A 312 25.63 30.61 4.67
CA ASP A 312 26.58 30.88 5.74
C ASP A 312 27.13 29.60 6.43
N PHE A 313 26.68 28.40 6.04
CA PHE A 313 26.87 27.15 6.81
C PHE A 313 27.70 26.06 6.09
N GLN A 314 28.53 26.44 5.13
CA GLN A 314 29.38 25.48 4.39
C GLN A 314 30.33 24.70 5.32
N GLU A 315 30.88 25.35 6.35
CA GLU A 315 31.77 24.67 7.32
C GLU A 315 31.03 23.62 8.16
N GLU A 316 29.80 23.90 8.57
CA GLU A 316 28.97 22.93 9.28
C GLU A 316 28.54 21.78 8.37
N MET A 317 28.24 22.04 7.10
CA MET A 317 28.00 20.99 6.10
C MET A 317 29.24 20.10 5.91
N ASN A 318 30.43 20.70 5.93
CA ASN A 318 31.69 19.97 5.85
C ASN A 318 31.88 19.03 7.06
N ILE A 319 31.62 19.53 8.27
CA ILE A 319 31.63 18.74 9.52
C ILE A 319 30.60 17.61 9.44
N PHE A 320 29.38 17.90 9.00
CA PHE A 320 28.29 16.94 8.87
C PHE A 320 28.67 15.79 7.93
N ASN A 321 29.11 16.11 6.72
CA ASN A 321 29.45 15.11 5.70
C ASN A 321 30.64 14.25 6.13
N ARG A 322 31.69 14.84 6.70
CA ARG A 322 32.84 14.11 7.25
C ARG A 322 32.40 13.11 8.33
N ALA A 323 31.56 13.55 9.26
CA ALA A 323 31.04 12.72 10.34
C ALA A 323 30.11 11.60 9.82
N PHE A 324 29.22 11.92 8.89
CA PHE A 324 28.29 10.95 8.28
C PHE A 324 29.03 9.84 7.52
N LEU A 325 29.96 10.22 6.64
CA LEU A 325 30.77 9.27 5.88
C LEU A 325 31.63 8.39 6.79
N GLN A 326 32.18 8.96 7.86
CA GLN A 326 32.93 8.18 8.83
C GLN A 326 32.05 7.11 9.51
N VAL A 327 30.82 7.46 9.92
CA VAL A 327 29.86 6.49 10.50
C VAL A 327 29.53 5.38 9.51
N MET A 328 29.25 5.74 8.24
CA MET A 328 28.94 4.77 7.19
C MET A 328 30.12 3.83 6.91
N SER A 329 31.35 4.34 6.94
CA SER A 329 32.56 3.52 6.76
C SER A 329 32.92 2.62 7.95
N GLU A 330 32.52 2.97 9.17
CA GLU A 330 32.79 2.17 10.38
C GLU A 330 31.88 0.94 10.43
N GLY A 331 30.67 1.04 9.88
CA GLY A 331 29.73 -0.07 9.81
C GLY A 331 29.14 -0.46 11.16
N ASP A 332 28.48 -1.62 11.18
CA ASP A 332 27.85 -2.18 12.37
C ASP A 332 28.87 -2.78 13.37
N ALA A 333 28.38 -3.37 14.46
CA ALA A 333 29.22 -4.00 15.48
C ALA A 333 30.13 -5.14 14.96
N LYS A 334 29.87 -5.65 13.75
CA LYS A 334 30.68 -6.67 13.06
C LYS A 334 31.49 -6.09 11.89
N GLY A 335 31.49 -4.78 11.71
CA GLY A 335 32.15 -4.08 10.61
C GLY A 335 31.44 -4.23 9.26
N ARG A 336 30.17 -4.64 9.25
CA ARG A 336 29.36 -4.70 8.01
C ARG A 336 28.86 -3.31 7.67
N ILE A 337 28.89 -2.94 6.39
CA ILE A 337 28.34 -1.67 5.93
C ILE A 337 26.84 -1.59 6.21
N PHE A 338 26.36 -0.39 6.51
CA PHE A 338 24.93 -0.13 6.62
C PHE A 338 24.30 -0.10 5.24
N THR A 339 23.17 -0.80 5.07
CA THR A 339 22.39 -0.75 3.82
C THR A 339 21.62 0.56 3.70
N PHE A 340 21.15 1.10 4.84
CA PHE A 340 20.35 2.31 4.89
C PHE A 340 20.96 3.35 5.83
N PRO A 341 20.61 4.64 5.70
CA PRO A 341 20.00 5.19 4.50
C PRO A 341 20.95 5.07 3.30
N ILE A 342 20.41 4.95 2.09
CA ILE A 342 21.21 4.99 0.86
C ILE A 342 21.65 6.45 0.65
N PRO A 343 22.96 6.75 0.70
CA PRO A 343 23.44 8.09 0.47
C PRO A 343 23.54 8.36 -1.03
N THR A 344 22.96 9.47 -1.48
CA THR A 344 23.10 9.97 -2.85
C THR A 344 23.84 11.30 -2.80
N TYR A 345 24.99 11.36 -3.45
CA TYR A 345 25.77 12.59 -3.63
C TYR A 345 25.63 13.08 -5.06
N ASN A 346 25.28 14.35 -5.23
CA ASN A 346 25.14 14.96 -6.54
C ASN A 346 26.51 15.42 -7.05
N ILE A 347 26.82 15.12 -8.32
CA ILE A 347 28.02 15.59 -9.02
C ILE A 347 27.56 16.55 -10.12
N SER A 348 28.00 17.79 -10.04
CA SER A 348 27.73 18.86 -11.01
C SER A 348 29.00 19.27 -11.76
N ASP A 349 28.87 20.14 -12.77
CA ASP A 349 30.02 20.60 -13.58
C ASP A 349 31.06 21.38 -12.77
N ASP A 350 30.66 21.97 -11.65
CA ASP A 350 31.48 22.73 -10.70
C ASP A 350 31.96 21.89 -9.50
N PHE A 351 31.82 20.55 -9.56
CA PHE A 351 32.22 19.67 -8.48
C PHE A 351 33.74 19.74 -8.20
N GLU A 352 34.09 20.09 -6.96
CA GLU A 352 35.48 20.30 -6.54
C GLU A 352 36.21 18.97 -6.26
N TRP A 353 36.70 18.27 -7.29
CA TRP A 353 37.32 16.94 -7.18
C TRP A 353 38.43 16.77 -6.12
N ASP A 354 39.13 17.85 -5.75
CA ASP A 354 40.27 17.83 -4.83
C ASP A 354 39.88 18.15 -3.35
N ASN A 355 38.59 18.10 -3.00
CA ASN A 355 38.12 18.35 -1.64
C ASN A 355 38.44 17.18 -0.68
N GLU A 356 38.93 17.46 0.53
CA GLU A 356 39.25 16.45 1.54
C GLU A 356 38.07 15.52 1.88
N ILE A 357 36.83 16.03 1.85
CA ILE A 357 35.62 15.25 2.14
C ILE A 357 35.38 14.22 1.04
N ILE A 358 35.69 14.58 -0.21
CA ILE A 358 35.55 13.70 -1.37
C ILE A 358 36.54 12.54 -1.28
N GLU A 359 37.74 12.74 -0.73
CA GLU A 359 38.67 11.65 -0.49
C GLU A 359 38.09 10.59 0.45
N ILE A 360 37.35 11.02 1.49
CA ILE A 360 36.63 10.10 2.38
C ILE A 360 35.49 9.43 1.63
N LEU A 361 34.72 10.18 0.85
CA LEU A 361 33.63 9.65 0.03
C LEU A 361 34.12 8.52 -0.87
N TRP A 362 35.22 8.72 -1.61
CA TRP A 362 35.83 7.67 -2.45
C TRP A 362 36.29 6.46 -1.66
N LYS A 363 36.88 6.66 -0.47
CA LYS A 363 37.27 5.55 0.41
C LYS A 363 36.07 4.75 0.90
N VAL A 364 34.93 5.40 1.16
CA VAL A 364 33.68 4.73 1.56
C VAL A 364 33.09 3.97 0.37
N THR A 365 33.03 4.59 -0.81
CA THR A 365 32.49 3.96 -2.03
C THR A 365 33.32 2.78 -2.54
N GLY A 366 34.63 2.78 -2.27
CA GLY A 366 35.53 1.69 -2.66
C GLY A 366 35.54 0.47 -1.73
N LYS A 367 34.81 0.51 -0.61
CA LYS A 367 34.61 -0.61 0.32
C LYS A 367 33.33 -1.36 -0.01
#